data_AF-A0A5C7QIH6-F1
#
_entry.id   AF-A0A5C7QIH6-F1
#
_cell.length_a   1.000
_cell.length_b   1.000
_cell.length_c   1.000
_cell.angle_alpha   90.00
_cell.angle_beta   90.00
_cell.angle_gamma   90.00
#
_symmetry.space_group_name_H-M   'P 1'
#
loop_
_entity.id
_entity.type
_entity.pdbx_description
1 polymer ?
#
loop_
_entity_poly.entity_id
_entity_poly.type
_entity_poly.pdbx_seq_one_letter_code
_entity_poly.pdbx_strand_id
1 'polypeptide(L)'
;MSLAFKPATREASYARIALSGPSGAGKTYTGLALSTALSDRVAVIDTERGSASKYVGLNGWQFDTVQPDSFSPLSLVDLLGMAAGAEYGCVLIDSLSHYWMGADGMLEQADRRAKNGNTFSGWKEVRPEERRMIDAIVAFPGHVVVTMRSKTEYVIEENDRGKKAPRKVGLKPEQRDGIEYEFDVVGDLDHDNTLTVVKSRIHTLAKAVIPMPGEELATQIAEWLSAGEKVPTVTEYRKRALALETQDELRALFDEVTGHRLAAAPTIDEHGNPTVLGDLIRALAIAIKNAQKAAS
;
A
#
# COMPACT_ATOMS: atom_id res chain seq x y z
N MET A 1 -23.12 -19.36 -11.25
CA MET A 1 -21.97 -20.06 -10.63
C MET A 1 -22.50 -21.00 -9.56
N SER A 2 -22.04 -22.25 -9.49
CA SER A 2 -22.26 -23.09 -8.31
C SER A 2 -21.22 -22.71 -7.25
N LEU A 3 -21.66 -22.37 -6.05
CA LEU A 3 -20.77 -22.19 -4.90
C LEU A 3 -20.38 -23.59 -4.41
N ALA A 4 -19.10 -23.95 -4.53
CA ALA A 4 -18.56 -25.20 -4.04
C ALA A 4 -17.34 -24.94 -3.16
N PHE A 5 -17.30 -25.56 -1.98
CA PHE A 5 -16.13 -25.53 -1.11
C PHE A 5 -14.97 -26.29 -1.76
N LYS A 6 -13.75 -25.74 -1.67
CA LYS A 6 -12.51 -26.36 -2.13
C LYS A 6 -11.51 -26.37 -0.97
N PRO A 7 -10.55 -27.32 -0.93
CA PRO A 7 -9.42 -27.24 -0.01
C PRO A 7 -8.71 -25.89 -0.12
N ALA A 8 -8.36 -25.29 1.01
CA ALA A 8 -7.62 -24.03 1.02
C ALA A 8 -6.14 -24.30 0.67
N THR A 9 -5.60 -23.54 -0.28
CA THR A 9 -4.16 -23.47 -0.53
C THR A 9 -3.65 -22.10 -0.07
N ARG A 10 -2.35 -22.01 0.26
CA ARG A 10 -1.70 -20.73 0.52
C ARG A 10 -1.10 -20.29 -0.80
N GLU A 11 -1.57 -19.18 -1.37
CA GLU A 11 -0.92 -18.53 -2.50
C GLU A 11 0.27 -17.71 -1.99
N ALA A 12 1.35 -17.63 -2.78
CA ALA A 12 2.45 -16.72 -2.49
C ALA A 12 1.95 -15.28 -2.60
N SER A 13 2.34 -14.43 -1.66
CA SER A 13 1.93 -13.02 -1.63
C SER A 13 3.08 -12.07 -1.32
N TYR A 14 2.84 -10.79 -1.55
CA TYR A 14 3.77 -9.74 -1.20
C TYR A 14 3.42 -9.13 0.16
N ALA A 15 4.43 -8.60 0.84
CA ALA A 15 4.27 -8.00 2.17
C ALA A 15 3.44 -6.71 2.10
N ARG A 16 2.51 -6.57 3.06
CA ARG A 16 1.87 -5.30 3.41
C ARG A 16 2.28 -4.93 4.82
N ILE A 17 3.17 -3.96 4.96
CA ILE A 17 3.74 -3.55 6.25
C ILE A 17 3.31 -2.13 6.56
N ALA A 18 2.80 -1.89 7.77
CA ALA A 18 2.46 -0.57 8.27
C ALA A 18 3.28 -0.24 9.52
N LEU A 19 4.00 0.88 9.46
CA LEU A 19 4.82 1.42 10.54
C LEU A 19 4.20 2.71 11.07
N SER A 20 3.69 2.69 12.28
CA SER A 20 3.20 3.87 12.98
C SER A 20 4.21 4.33 14.02
N GLY A 21 4.20 5.60 14.39
CA GLY A 21 5.06 6.12 15.44
C GLY A 21 5.12 7.65 15.48
N PRO A 22 5.50 8.24 16.63
CA PRO A 22 5.69 9.68 16.76
C PRO A 22 6.81 10.20 15.85
N SER A 23 6.91 11.52 15.71
CA SER A 23 8.05 12.15 15.05
C SER A 23 9.35 11.77 15.74
N GLY A 24 10.38 11.40 14.97
CA GLY A 24 11.68 10.99 15.50
C GLY A 24 11.82 9.50 15.83
N ALA A 25 10.76 8.70 15.74
CA ALA A 25 10.77 7.25 16.02
C ALA A 25 11.42 6.37 14.92
N GLY A 26 12.17 6.96 13.99
CA GLY A 26 12.87 6.18 12.95
C GLY A 26 12.01 5.61 11.81
N LYS A 27 10.74 6.00 11.64
CA LYS A 27 9.82 5.45 10.62
C LYS A 27 10.40 5.38 9.20
N THR A 28 10.93 6.49 8.68
CA THR A 28 11.53 6.55 7.34
C THR A 28 12.73 5.61 7.22
N TYR A 29 13.62 5.62 8.21
CA TYR A 29 14.82 4.76 8.24
C TYR A 29 14.43 3.28 8.24
N THR A 30 13.52 2.87 9.13
CA THR A 30 13.02 1.50 9.21
C THR A 30 12.28 1.11 7.94
N GLY A 31 11.45 2.00 7.40
CA GLY A 31 10.73 1.77 6.14
C GLY A 31 11.69 1.48 4.99
N LEU A 32 12.75 2.30 4.85
CA LEU A 32 13.79 2.08 3.85
C LEU A 32 14.53 0.77 4.08
N ALA A 33 14.98 0.49 5.31
CA ALA A 33 15.69 -0.74 5.65
C ALA A 33 14.88 -2.00 5.28
N LEU A 34 13.58 -1.99 5.56
CA LEU A 34 12.69 -3.08 5.17
C LEU A 34 12.51 -3.14 3.65
N SER A 35 12.19 -2.01 3.01
CA SER A 35 11.93 -1.97 1.57
C SER A 35 13.12 -2.43 0.73
N THR A 36 14.34 -2.01 1.06
CA THR A 36 15.55 -2.40 0.34
C THR A 36 15.99 -3.84 0.61
N ALA A 37 15.58 -4.41 1.73
CA ALA A 37 15.80 -5.84 2.02
C ALA A 37 14.75 -6.73 1.35
N LEU A 38 13.54 -6.19 1.10
CA LEU A 38 12.46 -6.90 0.39
C LEU A 38 12.63 -6.89 -1.13
N SER A 39 13.36 -5.92 -1.70
CA SER A 39 13.57 -5.82 -3.14
C SER A 39 14.79 -4.98 -3.51
N ASP A 40 15.46 -5.39 -4.59
CA ASP A 40 16.53 -4.60 -5.24
C ASP A 40 16.01 -3.35 -5.96
N ARG A 41 14.72 -3.32 -6.32
CA ARG A 41 14.09 -2.17 -7.00
C ARG A 41 13.02 -1.56 -6.13
N VAL A 42 13.40 -0.47 -5.46
CA VAL A 42 12.54 0.26 -4.53
C VAL A 42 12.13 1.61 -5.12
N ALA A 43 10.83 1.92 -5.01
CA ALA A 43 10.31 3.26 -5.23
C ALA A 43 9.78 3.86 -3.92
N VAL A 44 10.01 5.15 -3.70
CA VAL A 44 9.55 5.89 -2.53
C VAL A 44 8.60 7.00 -2.94
N ILE A 45 7.35 6.91 -2.48
CA ILE A 45 6.37 8.00 -2.55
C ILE A 45 6.60 8.85 -1.29
N ASP A 46 7.40 9.91 -1.44
CA ASP A 46 7.86 10.77 -0.35
C ASP A 46 6.92 11.97 -0.19
N THR A 47 5.98 11.86 0.74
CA THR A 47 5.05 12.93 1.09
C THR A 47 5.63 13.89 2.14
N GLU A 48 6.81 13.59 2.68
CA GLU A 48 7.56 14.39 3.66
C GLU A 48 8.59 15.31 2.99
N ARG A 49 8.30 15.78 1.77
CA ARG A 49 9.07 16.79 1.00
C ARG A 49 10.52 16.37 0.72
N GLY A 50 10.73 15.11 0.33
CA GLY A 50 12.05 14.62 -0.08
C GLY A 50 12.94 14.23 1.10
N SER A 51 12.36 14.02 2.29
CA SER A 51 13.14 13.66 3.48
C SER A 51 13.84 12.31 3.34
N ALA A 52 13.25 11.36 2.61
CA ALA A 52 13.82 10.04 2.37
C ALA A 52 15.12 10.13 1.56
N SER A 53 15.23 11.09 0.63
CA SER A 53 16.42 11.27 -0.23
C SER A 53 17.71 11.51 0.56
N LYS A 54 17.63 11.93 1.83
CA LYS A 54 18.79 12.09 2.73
C LYS A 54 19.48 10.76 3.07
N TYR A 55 18.80 9.63 2.85
CA TYR A 55 19.30 8.29 3.14
C TYR A 55 19.90 7.58 1.92
N VAL A 56 19.89 8.20 0.74
CA VAL A 56 20.49 7.60 -0.47
C VAL A 56 21.98 7.32 -0.23
N GLY A 57 22.42 6.12 -0.56
CA GLY A 57 23.78 5.64 -0.34
C GLY A 57 24.09 5.18 1.08
N LEU A 58 23.23 5.48 2.07
CA LEU A 58 23.37 4.93 3.41
C LEU A 58 23.15 3.42 3.36
N ASN A 59 24.02 2.63 3.98
CA ASN A 59 23.97 1.16 3.95
C ASN A 59 23.91 0.55 2.52
N GLY A 60 24.36 1.30 1.50
CA GLY A 60 24.26 0.89 0.10
C GLY A 60 22.87 1.05 -0.51
N TRP A 61 21.90 1.64 0.20
CA TRP A 61 20.53 1.83 -0.28
C TRP A 61 20.47 2.72 -1.52
N GLN A 62 19.74 2.24 -2.52
CA GLN A 62 19.37 2.96 -3.71
C GLN A 62 17.87 2.79 -3.91
N PHE A 63 17.20 3.86 -4.31
CA PHE A 63 15.77 3.87 -4.57
C PHE A 63 15.42 5.07 -5.45
N ASP A 64 14.38 4.90 -6.25
CA ASP A 64 13.78 6.00 -7.00
C ASP A 64 12.70 6.68 -6.14
N THR A 65 12.41 7.96 -6.37
CA THR A 65 11.44 8.68 -5.55
C THR A 65 10.59 9.66 -6.36
N VAL A 66 9.36 9.86 -5.90
CA VAL A 66 8.44 10.90 -6.35
C VAL A 66 7.95 11.68 -5.13
N GLN A 67 7.83 12.99 -5.28
CA GLN A 67 7.28 13.89 -4.26
C GLN A 67 5.91 14.39 -4.74
N PRO A 68 4.79 13.85 -4.24
CA PRO A 68 3.47 14.26 -4.68
C PRO A 68 3.16 15.69 -4.25
N ASP A 69 2.44 16.42 -5.11
CA ASP A 69 1.89 17.75 -4.86
C ASP A 69 0.41 17.73 -4.44
N SER A 70 -0.31 16.64 -4.76
CA SER A 70 -1.66 16.31 -4.27
C SER A 70 -1.67 14.98 -3.52
N PHE A 71 -2.42 14.94 -2.41
CA PHE A 71 -2.65 13.73 -1.63
C PHE A 71 -4.05 13.16 -1.84
N SER A 72 -4.64 13.36 -3.02
CA SER A 72 -5.90 12.71 -3.36
C SER A 72 -5.76 11.17 -3.36
N PRO A 73 -6.80 10.41 -2.96
CA PRO A 73 -6.73 8.96 -2.96
C PRO A 73 -6.44 8.38 -4.34
N LEU A 74 -6.97 9.01 -5.39
CA LEU A 74 -6.77 8.58 -6.78
C LEU A 74 -5.34 8.85 -7.27
N SER A 75 -4.68 9.94 -6.82
CA SER A 75 -3.28 10.16 -7.20
C SER A 75 -2.37 9.04 -6.68
N LEU A 76 -2.67 8.45 -5.51
CA LEU A 76 -1.91 7.29 -5.04
C LEU A 76 -2.14 6.05 -5.91
N VAL A 77 -3.36 5.84 -6.43
CA VAL A 77 -3.63 4.75 -7.38
C VAL A 77 -2.77 4.91 -8.64
N ASP A 78 -2.67 6.13 -9.17
CA ASP A 78 -1.88 6.42 -10.35
C ASP A 78 -0.37 6.22 -10.09
N LEU A 79 0.14 6.71 -8.96
CA LEU A 79 1.54 6.51 -8.56
C LEU A 79 1.90 5.03 -8.38
N LEU A 80 1.00 4.24 -7.79
CA LEU A 80 1.18 2.78 -7.69
C LEU A 80 1.09 2.11 -9.06
N GLY A 81 0.25 2.60 -9.98
CA GLY A 81 0.20 2.12 -11.36
C GLY A 81 1.51 2.38 -12.11
N MET A 82 2.08 3.59 -11.96
CA MET A 82 3.41 3.92 -12.48
C MET A 82 4.48 3.01 -11.89
N ALA A 83 4.46 2.78 -10.58
CA ALA A 83 5.43 1.93 -9.92
C ALA A 83 5.34 0.47 -10.39
N ALA A 84 4.12 -0.05 -10.57
CA ALA A 84 3.87 -1.37 -11.11
C ALA A 84 4.35 -1.49 -12.56
N GLY A 85 4.04 -0.50 -13.41
CA GLY A 85 4.47 -0.46 -14.81
C GLY A 85 5.99 -0.35 -14.98
N ALA A 86 6.67 0.29 -14.03
CA ALA A 86 8.13 0.36 -13.96
C ALA A 86 8.76 -0.86 -13.27
N GLU A 87 7.97 -1.84 -12.84
CA GLU A 87 8.39 -3.10 -12.22
C GLU A 87 9.23 -2.91 -10.94
N TYR A 88 8.84 -1.96 -10.07
CA TYR A 88 9.41 -1.90 -8.72
C TYR A 88 8.88 -3.05 -7.86
N GLY A 89 9.80 -3.80 -7.25
CA GLY A 89 9.46 -4.92 -6.39
C GLY A 89 9.07 -4.50 -4.97
N CYS A 90 9.38 -3.27 -4.56
CA CYS A 90 8.84 -2.68 -3.33
C CYS A 90 8.52 -1.19 -3.48
N VAL A 91 7.39 -0.76 -2.91
CA VAL A 91 7.03 0.66 -2.76
C VAL A 91 6.97 1.04 -1.29
N LEU A 92 7.68 2.10 -0.92
CA LEU A 92 7.56 2.77 0.38
C LEU A 92 6.66 4.01 0.23
N ILE A 93 5.58 4.08 1.01
CA ILE A 93 4.70 5.26 1.10
C ILE A 93 5.01 5.97 2.41
N ASP A 94 5.79 7.06 2.35
CA ASP A 94 6.25 7.79 3.53
C ASP A 94 5.73 9.23 3.51
N SER A 95 4.59 9.56 4.11
CA SER A 95 3.65 8.72 4.87
C SER A 95 2.25 8.66 4.25
N LEU A 96 1.54 7.55 4.53
CA LEU A 96 0.14 7.33 4.15
C LEU A 96 -0.83 8.30 4.87
N SER A 97 -0.42 8.86 6.01
CA SER A 97 -1.20 9.86 6.74
C SER A 97 -1.48 11.12 5.91
N HIS A 98 -0.61 11.50 4.97
CA HIS A 98 -0.87 12.65 4.09
C HIS A 98 -2.09 12.44 3.18
N TYR A 99 -2.35 11.21 2.73
CA TYR A 99 -3.56 10.90 1.96
C TYR A 99 -4.85 10.99 2.79
N TRP A 100 -4.73 10.99 4.13
CA TRP A 100 -5.85 11.24 5.03
C TRP A 100 -6.07 12.72 5.33
N MET A 101 -5.03 13.38 5.84
CA MET A 101 -5.12 14.72 6.43
C MET A 101 -4.34 15.82 5.69
N GLY A 102 -3.61 15.47 4.63
CA GLY A 102 -2.86 16.41 3.81
C GLY A 102 -3.75 17.22 2.87
N ALA A 103 -3.13 18.15 2.15
CA ALA A 103 -3.78 18.94 1.11
C ALA A 103 -4.40 18.05 0.02
N ASP A 104 -5.67 18.29 -0.30
CA ASP A 104 -6.49 17.46 -1.20
C ASP A 104 -6.64 16.00 -0.72
N GLY A 105 -6.30 15.72 0.53
CA GLY A 105 -6.51 14.43 1.18
C GLY A 105 -7.98 14.16 1.52
N MET A 106 -8.26 12.96 1.99
CA MET A 106 -9.60 12.46 2.30
C MET A 106 -10.48 13.43 3.11
N LEU A 107 -9.94 14.03 4.18
CA LEU A 107 -10.68 14.95 5.04
C LEU A 107 -11.11 16.23 4.29
N GLU A 108 -10.18 16.87 3.59
CA GLU A 108 -10.46 18.09 2.82
C GLU A 108 -11.46 17.81 1.68
N GLN A 109 -11.31 16.66 1.01
CA GLN A 109 -12.25 16.27 -0.05
C GLN A 109 -13.65 15.99 0.48
N ALA A 110 -13.77 15.35 1.64
CA ALA A 110 -15.07 15.07 2.26
C ALA A 110 -15.77 16.39 2.63
N ASP A 111 -15.04 17.35 3.18
CA ASP A 111 -15.57 18.67 3.51
C ASP A 111 -15.97 19.45 2.25
N ARG A 112 -15.12 19.48 1.22
CA ARG A 112 -15.39 20.18 -0.05
C ARG A 112 -16.61 19.62 -0.78
N ARG A 113 -16.84 18.31 -0.71
CA ARG A 113 -17.95 17.61 -1.36
C ARG A 113 -19.23 17.55 -0.50
N ALA A 114 -19.19 18.08 0.72
CA ALA A 114 -20.36 18.12 1.58
C ALA A 114 -21.41 19.10 1.02
N LYS A 115 -22.63 18.60 0.80
CA LYS A 115 -23.77 19.39 0.32
C LYS A 115 -24.53 19.97 1.50
N ASN A 116 -24.77 21.28 1.49
CA ASN A 116 -25.57 21.99 2.51
C ASN A 116 -25.09 21.76 3.95
N GLY A 117 -23.77 21.63 4.17
CA GLY A 117 -23.19 21.34 5.50
C GLY A 117 -23.39 19.89 5.98
N ASN A 118 -23.95 19.00 5.15
CA ASN A 118 -24.13 17.59 5.50
C ASN A 118 -22.83 16.81 5.24
N THR A 119 -22.03 16.61 6.27
CA THR A 119 -20.76 15.85 6.21
C THR A 119 -20.95 14.43 5.66
N PHE A 120 -22.08 13.77 5.93
CA PHE A 120 -22.36 12.43 5.42
C PHE A 120 -22.38 12.37 3.88
N SER A 121 -22.88 13.44 3.23
CA SER A 121 -22.93 13.49 1.77
C SER A 121 -21.54 13.57 1.14
N GLY A 122 -20.62 14.30 1.76
CA GLY A 122 -19.22 14.38 1.32
C GLY A 122 -18.51 13.04 1.46
N TRP A 123 -18.66 12.37 2.61
CA TRP A 123 -18.11 11.02 2.80
C TRP A 123 -18.68 9.99 1.84
N LYS A 124 -19.95 10.10 1.43
CA LYS A 124 -20.55 9.23 0.42
C LYS A 124 -19.85 9.34 -0.93
N GLU A 125 -19.36 10.53 -1.29
CA GLU A 125 -18.65 10.78 -2.55
C GLU A 125 -17.17 10.38 -2.48
N VAL A 126 -16.52 10.47 -1.30
CA VAL A 126 -15.10 10.18 -1.14
C VAL A 126 -14.80 8.70 -0.86
N ARG A 127 -15.67 7.99 -0.14
CA ARG A 127 -15.49 6.56 0.20
C ARG A 127 -15.17 5.63 -0.98
N PRO A 128 -15.78 5.80 -2.18
CA PRO A 128 -15.40 4.99 -3.34
C PRO A 128 -13.93 5.17 -3.77
N GLU A 129 -13.41 6.39 -3.70
CA GLU A 129 -12.02 6.70 -4.05
C GLU A 129 -11.05 6.15 -2.99
N GLU A 130 -11.42 6.25 -1.71
CA GLU A 130 -10.69 5.60 -0.62
C GLU A 130 -10.57 4.10 -0.84
N ARG A 131 -11.69 3.43 -1.15
CA ARG A 131 -11.69 1.99 -1.39
C ARG A 131 -10.76 1.65 -2.54
N ARG A 132 -10.80 2.41 -3.64
CA ARG A 132 -9.91 2.20 -4.79
C ARG A 132 -8.43 2.37 -4.41
N MET A 133 -8.10 3.35 -3.57
CA MET A 133 -6.75 3.55 -3.03
C MET A 133 -6.30 2.37 -2.16
N ILE A 134 -7.13 1.91 -1.22
CA ILE A 134 -6.82 0.77 -0.36
C ILE A 134 -6.68 -0.51 -1.17
N ASP A 135 -7.60 -0.77 -2.10
CA ASP A 135 -7.54 -1.93 -2.98
C ASP A 135 -6.26 -1.93 -3.82
N ALA A 136 -5.83 -0.76 -4.33
CA ALA A 136 -4.57 -0.58 -5.05
C ALA A 136 -3.34 -0.89 -4.18
N ILE A 137 -3.31 -0.42 -2.93
CA ILE A 137 -2.23 -0.72 -1.96
C ILE A 137 -2.17 -2.24 -1.70
N VAL A 138 -3.32 -2.85 -1.39
CA VAL A 138 -3.40 -4.26 -1.02
C VAL A 138 -3.07 -5.15 -2.22
N ALA A 139 -3.51 -4.79 -3.43
CA ALA A 139 -3.30 -5.57 -4.64
C ALA A 139 -2.02 -5.23 -5.42
N PHE A 140 -1.16 -4.34 -4.92
CA PHE A 140 0.10 -3.96 -5.59
C PHE A 140 0.97 -5.18 -5.96
N PRO A 141 1.47 -5.31 -7.20
CA PRO A 141 2.27 -6.46 -7.64
C PRO A 141 3.75 -6.43 -7.17
N GLY A 142 3.95 -6.10 -5.90
CA GLY A 142 5.24 -6.03 -5.21
C GLY A 142 4.99 -5.81 -3.73
N HIS A 143 6.04 -5.68 -2.91
CA HIS A 143 5.92 -5.36 -1.49
C HIS A 143 5.48 -3.90 -1.29
N VAL A 144 4.66 -3.64 -0.27
CA VAL A 144 4.30 -2.28 0.13
C VAL A 144 4.61 -2.09 1.60
N VAL A 145 5.41 -1.07 1.88
CA VAL A 145 5.66 -0.56 3.22
C VAL A 145 5.03 0.82 3.30
N VAL A 146 4.25 1.08 4.35
CA VAL A 146 3.69 2.41 4.60
C VAL A 146 4.14 2.90 5.95
N THR A 147 4.41 4.20 6.06
CA THR A 147 4.54 4.85 7.35
C THR A 147 3.28 5.64 7.66
N MET A 148 2.96 5.77 8.94
CA MET A 148 1.87 6.61 9.43
C MET A 148 2.38 7.46 10.58
N ARG A 149 1.92 8.70 10.62
CA ARG A 149 2.12 9.57 11.78
C ARG A 149 1.20 9.09 12.89
N SER A 150 1.59 9.28 14.14
CA SER A 150 0.71 9.01 15.29
C SER A 150 0.37 10.32 15.99
N LYS A 151 -0.88 10.44 16.47
CA LYS A 151 -1.24 11.47 17.44
C LYS A 151 -0.41 11.27 18.69
N THR A 152 0.10 12.36 19.26
CA THR A 152 1.01 12.27 20.40
C THR A 152 0.48 13.01 21.60
N GLU A 153 0.60 12.39 22.77
CA GLU A 153 0.39 13.04 24.07
C GLU A 153 1.71 13.07 24.86
N TYR A 154 1.83 14.05 25.75
CA TYR A 154 2.91 14.09 26.72
C TYR A 154 2.44 13.41 28.00
N VAL A 155 3.06 12.29 28.34
CA VAL A 155 2.90 11.65 29.65
C VAL A 155 4.10 11.97 30.52
N ILE A 156 3.91 12.03 31.83
CA ILE A 156 5.00 12.20 32.78
C ILE A 156 5.40 10.80 33.25
N GLU A 157 6.56 10.32 32.81
CA GLU A 157 7.15 9.06 33.27
C GLU A 157 8.29 9.34 34.25
N GLU A 158 8.49 8.44 35.18
CA GLU A 158 9.61 8.46 36.11
C GLU A 158 10.78 7.71 35.47
N ASN A 159 11.91 8.39 35.24
CA ASN A 159 13.09 7.75 34.66
C ASN A 159 13.80 6.83 35.67
N ASP A 160 14.79 6.07 35.20
CA ASP A 160 15.62 5.16 36.02
C ASP A 160 16.33 5.80 37.23
N ARG A 161 16.27 7.14 37.35
CA ARG A 161 16.83 7.93 38.45
C ARG A 161 15.76 8.54 39.35
N GLY A 162 14.50 8.11 39.25
CA GLY A 162 13.38 8.62 40.07
C GLY A 162 12.92 10.03 39.71
N LYS A 163 13.35 10.58 38.56
CA LYS A 163 12.97 11.92 38.12
C LYS A 163 11.83 11.84 37.11
N LYS A 164 10.75 12.56 37.39
CA LYS A 164 9.63 12.79 36.46
C LYS A 164 10.09 13.59 35.25
N ALA A 165 9.98 13.01 34.06
CA ALA A 165 10.29 13.66 32.79
C ALA A 165 9.11 13.50 31.82
N PRO A 166 8.76 14.55 31.06
CA PRO A 166 7.74 14.44 30.03
C PRO A 166 8.25 13.58 28.87
N ARG A 167 7.56 12.47 28.58
CA ARG A 167 7.79 11.60 27.42
C ARG A 167 6.64 11.77 26.44
N LYS A 168 6.97 11.92 25.16
CA LYS A 168 5.98 11.94 24.08
C LYS A 168 5.63 10.51 23.71
N VAL A 169 4.36 10.13 23.78
CA VAL A 169 3.86 8.78 23.42
C VAL A 169 2.90 8.90 22.25
N GLY A 170 3.09 8.04 21.25
CA GLY A 170 2.13 7.88 20.16
C GLY A 170 0.91 7.11 20.66
N LEU A 171 -0.29 7.61 20.38
CA LEU A 171 -1.55 7.00 20.80
C LEU A 171 -2.18 6.15 19.70
N LYS A 172 -2.45 6.80 18.56
CA LYS A 172 -3.14 6.21 17.43
C LYS A 172 -2.57 6.78 16.13
N PRO A 173 -2.48 5.98 15.06
CA PRO A 173 -2.18 6.49 13.73
C PRO A 173 -3.13 7.62 13.32
N GLU A 174 -2.60 8.63 12.64
CA GLU A 174 -3.36 9.68 11.97
C GLU A 174 -3.88 9.14 10.64
N GLN A 175 -4.96 8.36 10.71
CA GLN A 175 -5.61 7.70 9.58
C GLN A 175 -7.05 7.29 9.95
N ARG A 176 -7.84 6.80 8.99
CA ARG A 176 -9.14 6.17 9.25
C ARG A 176 -9.01 5.01 10.24
N ASP A 177 -9.94 4.95 11.20
CA ASP A 177 -10.09 3.80 12.09
C ASP A 177 -10.27 2.49 11.30
N GLY A 178 -9.50 1.46 11.68
CA GLY A 178 -9.52 0.14 11.06
C GLY A 178 -8.61 -0.02 9.85
N ILE A 179 -7.78 0.98 9.51
CA ILE A 179 -6.80 0.85 8.42
C ILE A 179 -5.79 -0.30 8.67
N GLU A 180 -5.52 -0.62 9.92
CA GLU A 180 -4.62 -1.70 10.35
C GLU A 180 -5.08 -3.10 9.88
N TYR A 181 -6.37 -3.26 9.55
CA TYR A 181 -6.90 -4.53 9.06
C TYR A 181 -6.39 -4.86 7.66
N GLU A 182 -5.99 -3.87 6.88
CA GLU A 182 -5.56 -4.04 5.48
C GLU A 182 -4.15 -4.65 5.37
N PHE A 183 -3.26 -4.38 6.34
CA PHE A 183 -1.84 -4.77 6.30
C PHE A 183 -1.55 -6.13 6.93
N ASP A 184 -0.54 -6.87 6.49
CA ASP A 184 -0.16 -8.15 7.09
C ASP A 184 0.51 -7.97 8.44
N VAL A 185 1.41 -6.99 8.53
CA VAL A 185 2.17 -6.64 9.72
C VAL A 185 1.96 -5.16 10.01
N VAL A 186 1.56 -4.85 11.23
CA VAL A 186 1.41 -3.49 11.75
C VAL A 186 2.23 -3.41 13.02
N GLY A 187 3.10 -2.41 13.11
CA GLY A 187 3.87 -2.15 14.33
C GLY A 187 4.01 -0.68 14.63
N ASP A 188 4.15 -0.40 15.91
CA ASP A 188 4.40 0.94 16.46
C ASP A 188 5.87 1.06 16.84
N LEU A 189 6.52 2.09 16.32
CA LEU A 189 7.88 2.49 16.65
C LEU A 189 7.85 3.52 17.77
N ASP A 190 8.75 3.35 18.75
CA ASP A 190 9.01 4.34 19.79
C ASP A 190 10.26 5.19 19.50
N HIS A 191 10.61 6.09 20.42
CA HIS A 191 11.75 7.00 20.27
C HIS A 191 13.12 6.29 20.33
N ASP A 192 13.14 5.05 20.80
CA ASP A 192 14.34 4.21 20.86
C ASP A 192 14.44 3.33 19.59
N ASN A 193 13.61 3.62 18.58
CA ASN A 193 13.47 2.86 17.33
C ASN A 193 13.12 1.38 17.59
N THR A 194 12.41 1.09 18.68
CA THR A 194 11.92 -0.26 18.96
C THR A 194 10.54 -0.43 18.35
N LEU A 195 10.39 -1.46 17.52
CA LEU A 195 9.13 -1.83 16.90
C LEU A 195 8.38 -2.81 17.80
N THR A 196 7.19 -2.42 18.24
CA THR A 196 6.23 -3.33 18.86
C THR A 196 5.19 -3.74 17.83
N VAL A 197 5.12 -5.02 17.51
CA VAL A 197 4.13 -5.55 16.56
C VAL A 197 2.76 -5.61 17.22
N VAL A 198 1.84 -4.78 16.74
CA VAL A 198 0.46 -4.68 17.27
C VAL A 198 -0.51 -5.62 16.54
N LYS A 199 -0.23 -5.94 15.27
CA LYS A 199 -1.01 -6.90 14.48
C LYS A 199 -0.11 -7.63 13.50
N SER A 200 -0.28 -8.94 13.40
CA SER A 200 0.45 -9.75 12.41
C SER A 200 -0.40 -10.93 11.95
N ARG A 201 -0.39 -11.18 10.63
CA ARG A 201 -0.84 -12.46 10.04
C ARG A 201 0.27 -13.53 10.08
N ILE A 202 1.50 -13.13 10.38
CA ILE A 202 2.68 -13.99 10.51
C ILE A 202 2.82 -14.36 11.98
N HIS A 203 2.54 -15.62 12.31
CA HIS A 203 2.43 -16.06 13.70
C HIS A 203 3.70 -15.86 14.53
N THR A 204 4.88 -15.94 13.89
CA THR A 204 6.19 -15.75 14.54
C THR A 204 6.44 -14.29 14.94
N LEU A 205 5.70 -13.34 14.39
CA LEU A 205 5.81 -11.91 14.71
C LEU A 205 4.73 -11.42 15.68
N ALA A 206 3.80 -12.28 16.10
CA ALA A 206 2.72 -11.87 16.99
C ALA A 206 3.28 -11.35 18.32
N LYS A 207 3.00 -10.08 18.64
CA LYS A 207 3.48 -9.37 19.85
C LYS A 207 5.01 -9.27 19.96
N ALA A 208 5.73 -9.40 18.85
CA ALA A 208 7.17 -9.23 18.84
C ALA A 208 7.57 -7.80 19.21
N VAL A 209 8.69 -7.67 19.93
CA VAL A 209 9.33 -6.40 20.26
C VAL A 209 10.73 -6.45 19.68
N ILE A 210 11.01 -5.60 18.70
CA ILE A 210 12.18 -5.71 17.84
C ILE A 210 12.93 -4.36 17.90
N PRO A 211 14.08 -4.29 18.59
CA PRO A 211 14.92 -3.11 18.58
C PRO A 211 15.55 -2.90 17.21
N MET A 212 15.53 -1.66 16.69
CA MET A 212 16.16 -1.28 15.43
C MET A 212 15.86 -2.28 14.28
N PRO A 213 14.59 -2.51 13.95
CA PRO A 213 14.20 -3.44 12.89
C PRO A 213 14.84 -3.08 11.54
N GLY A 214 15.18 -4.11 10.76
CA GLY A 214 15.84 -3.96 9.46
C GLY A 214 15.78 -5.25 8.65
N GLU A 215 16.90 -5.58 7.98
CA GLU A 215 17.00 -6.68 7.03
C GLU A 215 16.49 -8.03 7.57
N GLU A 216 16.88 -8.42 8.79
CA GLU A 216 16.46 -9.69 9.39
C GLU A 216 14.92 -9.82 9.48
N LEU A 217 14.23 -8.74 9.86
CA LEU A 217 12.78 -8.72 9.92
C LEU A 217 12.17 -8.80 8.52
N ALA A 218 12.73 -8.09 7.54
CA ALA A 218 12.27 -8.16 6.15
C ALA A 218 12.40 -9.58 5.58
N THR A 219 13.54 -10.25 5.81
CA THR A 219 13.77 -11.63 5.38
C THR A 219 12.75 -12.58 5.99
N GLN A 220 12.53 -12.50 7.31
CA GLN A 220 11.53 -13.32 8.00
C GLN A 220 10.12 -13.13 7.43
N ILE A 221 9.75 -11.90 7.07
CA ILE A 221 8.46 -11.59 6.46
C ILE A 221 8.39 -12.17 5.04
N ALA A 222 9.41 -11.95 4.22
CA ALA A 222 9.45 -12.41 2.83
C ALA A 222 9.36 -13.94 2.74
N GLU A 223 10.15 -14.66 3.53
CA GLU A 223 10.17 -16.13 3.54
C GLU A 223 8.80 -16.73 3.89
N TRP A 224 8.09 -16.13 4.85
CA TRP A 224 6.76 -16.61 5.23
C TRP A 224 5.75 -16.45 4.11
N LEU A 225 5.79 -15.30 3.41
CA LEU A 225 4.80 -14.94 2.39
C LEU A 225 5.10 -15.59 1.03
N SER A 226 6.36 -15.91 0.73
CA SER A 226 6.75 -16.56 -0.52
C SER A 226 6.50 -18.07 -0.56
N ALA A 227 6.23 -18.70 0.59
CA ALA A 227 6.13 -20.15 0.70
C ALA A 227 4.76 -20.73 0.28
N GLY A 228 3.97 -19.99 -0.50
CA GLY A 228 2.71 -20.43 -1.10
C GLY A 228 2.84 -20.84 -2.58
N GLU A 229 1.74 -21.33 -3.15
CA GLU A 229 1.61 -21.61 -4.58
C GLU A 229 1.76 -20.32 -5.40
N LYS A 230 2.56 -20.38 -6.46
CA LYS A 230 2.74 -19.24 -7.36
C LYS A 230 1.51 -19.11 -8.25
N VAL A 231 0.87 -17.95 -8.20
CA VAL A 231 -0.16 -17.54 -9.16
C VAL A 231 0.46 -16.65 -10.23
N PRO A 232 -0.15 -16.53 -11.43
CA PRO A 232 0.34 -15.59 -12.42
C PRO A 232 0.40 -14.16 -11.87
N THR A 233 1.48 -13.47 -12.19
CA THR A 233 1.73 -12.08 -11.79
C THR A 233 0.81 -11.13 -12.55
N VAL A 234 0.63 -9.91 -12.02
CA VAL A 234 -0.12 -8.85 -12.70
C VAL A 234 0.50 -8.52 -14.07
N THR A 235 1.83 -8.56 -14.19
CA THR A 235 2.53 -8.38 -15.47
C THR A 235 2.18 -9.48 -16.47
N GLU A 236 2.14 -10.74 -16.04
CA GLU A 236 1.72 -11.86 -16.89
C GLU A 236 0.24 -11.75 -17.30
N TYR A 237 -0.65 -11.40 -16.37
CA TYR A 237 -2.06 -11.15 -16.69
C TYR A 237 -2.26 -9.98 -17.66
N ARG A 238 -1.53 -8.88 -17.46
CA ARG A 238 -1.55 -7.74 -18.38
C ARG A 238 -1.10 -8.16 -19.78
N LYS A 239 0.03 -8.88 -19.88
CA LYS A 239 0.53 -9.38 -21.17
C LYS A 239 -0.49 -10.28 -21.86
N ARG A 240 -1.14 -11.17 -21.11
CA ARG A 240 -2.25 -12.00 -21.62
C ARG A 240 -3.40 -11.13 -22.12
N ALA A 241 -3.87 -10.17 -21.31
CA ALA A 241 -4.99 -9.29 -21.66
C ALA A 241 -4.75 -8.55 -22.99
N LEU A 242 -3.55 -7.98 -23.17
CA LEU A 242 -3.16 -7.24 -24.38
C LEU A 242 -3.04 -8.12 -25.64
N ALA A 243 -2.95 -9.44 -25.48
CA ALA A 243 -2.83 -10.39 -26.59
C ALA A 243 -4.17 -11.04 -26.98
N LEU A 244 -5.25 -10.80 -26.24
CA LEU A 244 -6.57 -11.38 -26.52
C LEU A 244 -7.34 -10.53 -27.54
N GLU A 245 -8.05 -11.20 -28.44
CA GLU A 245 -8.75 -10.56 -29.57
C GLU A 245 -10.28 -10.68 -29.48
N THR A 246 -10.81 -11.39 -28.48
CA THR A 246 -12.25 -11.59 -28.32
C THR A 246 -12.79 -11.15 -26.95
N GLN A 247 -14.06 -10.74 -26.93
CA GLN A 247 -14.75 -10.36 -25.68
C GLN A 247 -14.89 -11.53 -24.70
N ASP A 248 -15.12 -12.75 -25.20
CA ASP A 248 -15.33 -13.92 -24.36
C ASP A 248 -14.03 -14.35 -23.65
N GLU A 249 -12.89 -14.26 -24.33
CA GLU A 249 -11.58 -14.50 -23.71
C GLU A 249 -11.26 -13.46 -22.64
N LEU A 250 -11.49 -12.17 -22.92
CA LEU A 250 -11.26 -11.10 -21.94
C LEU A 250 -12.19 -11.24 -20.73
N ARG A 251 -13.42 -11.70 -20.94
CA ARG A 251 -14.36 -11.99 -19.85
C ARG A 251 -13.85 -13.14 -18.98
N ALA A 252 -13.38 -14.24 -19.59
CA ALA A 252 -12.80 -15.35 -18.85
C ALA A 252 -11.55 -14.93 -18.06
N LEU A 253 -10.69 -14.10 -18.66
CA LEU A 253 -9.53 -13.52 -17.99
C LEU A 253 -9.94 -12.63 -16.81
N PHE A 254 -10.97 -11.80 -16.99
CA PHE A 254 -11.51 -10.97 -15.91
C PHE A 254 -12.01 -11.80 -14.72
N ASP A 255 -12.69 -12.91 -14.99
CA ASP A 255 -13.17 -13.83 -13.96
C ASP A 255 -12.00 -14.51 -13.21
N GLU A 256 -10.94 -14.92 -13.93
CA GLU A 256 -9.71 -15.48 -13.35
C GLU A 256 -9.00 -14.47 -12.45
N VAL A 257 -8.76 -13.26 -12.95
CA VAL A 257 -8.14 -12.14 -12.22
C VAL A 257 -8.94 -11.76 -10.98
N THR A 258 -10.27 -11.77 -11.07
CA THR A 258 -11.15 -11.51 -9.92
C THR A 258 -11.08 -12.65 -8.89
N GLY A 259 -10.96 -13.91 -9.34
CA GLY A 259 -10.79 -15.08 -8.48
C GLY A 259 -9.55 -14.99 -7.59
N HIS A 260 -8.44 -14.45 -8.13
CA HIS A 260 -7.21 -14.18 -7.40
C HIS A 260 -7.18 -12.79 -6.71
N ARG A 261 -8.29 -12.05 -6.74
CA ARG A 261 -8.42 -10.69 -6.15
C ARG A 261 -7.44 -9.66 -6.73
N LEU A 262 -7.02 -9.84 -7.98
CA LEU A 262 -6.07 -8.96 -8.68
C LEU A 262 -6.76 -7.91 -9.55
N ALA A 263 -8.09 -7.83 -9.56
CA ALA A 263 -8.81 -6.87 -10.40
C ALA A 263 -8.48 -5.40 -10.07
N ALA A 264 -8.17 -5.10 -8.82
CA ALA A 264 -7.74 -3.76 -8.39
C ALA A 264 -6.22 -3.57 -8.40
N ALA A 265 -5.46 -4.57 -8.87
CA ALA A 265 -4.01 -4.48 -8.89
C ALA A 265 -3.56 -3.35 -9.84
N PRO A 266 -2.75 -2.39 -9.36
CA PRO A 266 -2.20 -1.33 -10.18
C PRO A 266 -1.36 -1.88 -11.34
N THR A 267 -1.48 -1.24 -12.50
CA THR A 267 -0.75 -1.56 -13.71
C THR A 267 -0.75 -0.37 -14.67
N ILE A 268 -0.33 -0.59 -15.91
CA ILE A 268 -0.40 0.40 -17.00
C ILE A 268 -1.20 -0.14 -18.19
N ASP A 269 -1.81 0.73 -18.99
CA ASP A 269 -2.50 0.36 -20.22
C ASP A 269 -1.54 0.12 -21.39
N GLU A 270 -2.06 -0.09 -22.61
CA GLU A 270 -1.28 -0.24 -23.86
C GLU A 270 -0.46 1.01 -24.24
N HIS A 271 -0.83 2.18 -23.71
CA HIS A 271 -0.19 3.47 -23.96
C HIS A 271 0.78 3.86 -22.83
N GLY A 272 0.87 3.06 -21.77
CA GLY A 272 1.71 3.33 -20.61
C GLY A 272 1.06 4.21 -19.54
N ASN A 273 -0.25 4.50 -19.65
CA ASN A 273 -0.96 5.27 -18.64
C ASN A 273 -1.30 4.39 -17.42
N PRO A 274 -1.19 4.91 -16.19
CA PRO A 274 -1.59 4.20 -14.99
C PRO A 274 -3.06 3.78 -15.00
N THR A 275 -3.33 2.57 -14.53
CA THR A 275 -4.68 2.01 -14.38
C THR A 275 -4.66 0.85 -13.38
N VAL A 276 -5.75 0.10 -13.27
CA VAL A 276 -5.81 -1.18 -12.57
C VAL A 276 -6.16 -2.30 -13.55
N LEU A 277 -5.72 -3.52 -13.27
CA LEU A 277 -5.81 -4.66 -14.18
C LEU A 277 -7.26 -4.94 -14.64
N GLY A 278 -8.23 -4.83 -13.73
CA GLY A 278 -9.64 -5.02 -14.05
C GLY A 278 -10.20 -3.95 -14.99
N ASP A 279 -9.77 -2.70 -14.84
CA ASP A 279 -10.20 -1.59 -15.70
C ASP A 279 -9.56 -1.71 -17.10
N LEU A 280 -8.28 -2.11 -17.18
CA LEU A 280 -7.62 -2.46 -18.43
C LEU A 280 -8.39 -3.53 -19.20
N ILE A 281 -8.70 -4.67 -18.55
CA ILE A 281 -9.41 -5.79 -19.21
C ILE A 281 -10.80 -5.34 -19.70
N ARG A 282 -11.51 -4.53 -18.92
CA ARG A 282 -12.81 -3.97 -19.33
C ARG A 282 -12.68 -3.02 -20.51
N ALA A 283 -11.68 -2.14 -20.51
CA ALA A 283 -11.44 -1.19 -21.59
C ALA A 283 -11.18 -1.92 -22.92
N LEU A 284 -10.32 -2.94 -22.92
CA LEU A 284 -10.04 -3.78 -24.08
C LEU A 284 -11.31 -4.47 -24.60
N ALA A 285 -12.14 -5.02 -23.71
CA ALA A 285 -13.38 -5.69 -24.10
C ALA A 285 -14.38 -4.72 -24.76
N ILE A 286 -14.47 -3.48 -24.26
CA ILE A 286 -15.29 -2.42 -24.84
C ILE A 286 -14.75 -2.01 -26.21
N ALA A 287 -13.43 -1.87 -26.37
CA ALA A 287 -12.80 -1.52 -27.63
C ALA A 287 -13.10 -2.55 -28.73
N ILE A 288 -12.94 -3.84 -28.43
CA ILE A 288 -13.26 -4.94 -29.35
C ILE A 288 -14.75 -4.93 -29.74
N LYS A 289 -15.64 -4.72 -28.75
CA LYS A 289 -17.09 -4.62 -29.02
C LYS A 289 -17.42 -3.48 -29.97
N ASN A 290 -16.80 -2.33 -29.78
CA ASN A 290 -17.04 -1.16 -30.62
C ASN A 290 -16.49 -1.36 -32.03
N ALA A 291 -15.32 -1.98 -32.17
CA ALA A 291 -14.75 -2.34 -33.47
C ALA A 291 -15.64 -3.33 -34.24
N GLN A 292 -16.17 -4.36 -33.56
CA GLN A 292 -17.10 -5.32 -34.16
C GLN A 292 -18.40 -4.67 -34.64
N LYS A 293 -18.97 -3.74 -33.86
CA LYS A 293 -20.16 -2.98 -34.26
C LYS A 293 -19.92 -2.03 -35.43
N ALA A 294 -18.71 -1.48 -35.55
CA ALA A 294 -18.37 -0.61 -36.66
C ALA A 294 -18.15 -1.38 -37.97
N ALA A 295 -17.86 -2.68 -37.88
CA ALA A 295 -17.66 -3.58 -39.01
C ALA A 295 -18.95 -4.29 -39.48
N SER A 296 -20.06 -4.15 -38.75
CA SER A 296 -21.38 -4.73 -39.04
C SER A 296 -22.36 -3.70 -39.60
#